data_AF-A0A3C0NTX2-F1
#
_entry.id   AF-A0A3C0NTX2-F1
#
_cell.length_a   1.000
_cell.length_b   1.000
_cell.length_c   1.000
_cell.angle_alpha   90.00
_cell.angle_beta   90.00
_cell.angle_gamma   90.00
#
_symmetry.space_group_name_H-M   'P 1'
#
loop_
_entity.id
_entity.type
_entity.pdbx_description
1 polymer ?
#
loop_
_entity_poly.entity_id
_entity_poly.type
_entity_poly.pdbx_seq_one_letter_code
_entity_poly.pdbx_strand_id
1 'polypeptide(L)' 'MKILLISDVYFPRVNGVSTSIKTFTEQMQQLGHKVHLIAPDYGVPSSDEAWITR' A
#
# COMPACT_ATOMS: atom_id res chain seq x y z
N MET A 1 -15.47 -5.46 -0.05
CA MET A 1 -14.85 -6.38 -1.05
C MET A 1 -13.41 -6.68 -0.66
N LYS A 2 -12.78 -7.73 -1.22
CA LYS A 2 -11.33 -7.98 -1.06
C LYS A 2 -10.61 -7.43 -2.30
N ILE A 3 -9.63 -6.55 -2.10
CA ILE A 3 -8.90 -5.84 -3.16
C ILE A 3 -7.41 -6.10 -2.95
N LEU A 4 -6.72 -6.52 -4.02
CA LEU A 4 -5.27 -6.69 -4.03
C LEU A 4 -4.67 -5.62 -4.94
N LEU A 5 -3.73 -4.84 -4.41
CA LEU A 5 -2.91 -3.91 -5.16
C LEU A 5 -1.51 -4.50 -5.29
N ILE A 6 -0.93 -4.40 -6.49
CA ILE A 6 0.45 -4.81 -6.76
C ILE A 6 1.15 -3.61 -7.38
N SER A 7 2.28 -3.21 -6.83
CA SER A 7 3.06 -2.11 -7.36
C SER A 7 4.55 -2.42 -7.29
N ASP A 8 5.30 -1.90 -8.27
CA ASP A 8 6.77 -1.86 -8.25
C ASP A 8 7.30 -0.70 -7.40
N VAL A 9 6.41 0.18 -6.91
CA VAL A 9 6.76 1.34 -6.11
C VAL A 9 5.82 1.58 -4.94
N TYR A 10 6.40 1.66 -3.75
CA TYR A 10 5.71 2.17 -2.56
C TYR A 10 6.72 2.83 -1.62
N PHE A 11 6.26 3.31 -0.46
CA PHE A 11 7.15 3.92 0.53
C PHE A 11 8.31 2.98 0.89
N PRO A 12 9.55 3.50 1.04
CA PRO A 12 9.93 4.90 1.15
C PRO A 12 10.11 5.63 -0.19
N ARG A 13 9.94 4.99 -1.35
CA ARG A 13 10.01 5.70 -2.64
C ARG A 13 8.78 6.58 -2.80
N VAL A 14 8.99 7.90 -2.75
CA VAL A 14 7.90 8.89 -2.84
C VAL A 14 7.71 9.35 -4.28
N ASN A 15 6.53 9.08 -4.85
CA ASN A 15 6.10 9.62 -6.13
C ASN A 15 4.56 9.76 -6.18
N GLY A 16 4.03 10.12 -7.36
CA GLY A 16 2.59 10.21 -7.55
C GLY A 16 1.87 8.88 -7.36
N VAL A 17 2.51 7.75 -7.67
CA VAL A 17 1.94 6.40 -7.54
C VAL A 17 1.84 5.99 -6.07
N SER A 18 2.91 6.12 -5.29
CA SER A 18 2.92 5.78 -3.85
C SER A 18 1.89 6.60 -3.06
N THR A 19 1.77 7.88 -3.41
CA THR A 19 0.77 8.79 -2.82
C THR A 19 -0.64 8.37 -3.20
N SER A 20 -0.87 8.04 -4.48
CA SER A 20 -2.18 7.58 -4.96
C SER A 20 -2.59 6.26 -4.31
N ILE A 21 -1.69 5.28 -4.20
CA ILE A 21 -1.95 4.00 -3.52
C ILE A 21 -2.36 4.22 -2.08
N LYS A 22 -1.67 5.10 -1.35
CA LYS A 22 -2.01 5.43 0.03
C LYS A 22 -3.42 6.03 0.13
N THR A 23 -3.70 7.09 -0.63
CA THR A 23 -5.02 7.75 -0.62
C THR A 23 -6.15 6.80 -1.02
N PHE A 24 -5.95 5.99 -2.07
CA PHE A 24 -6.97 5.02 -2.52
C PHE A 24 -7.22 3.95 -1.47
N THR A 25 -6.15 3.43 -0.85
CA THR A 25 -6.27 2.40 0.17
C THR A 25 -7.07 2.92 1.36
N GLU A 26 -6.74 4.12 1.85
CA GLU A 26 -7.46 4.77 2.96
C GLU A 26 -8.95 4.95 2.64
N GLN A 27 -9.28 5.48 1.46
CA GLN A 27 -10.67 5.66 1.02
C GLN A 27 -11.42 4.34 0.89
N MET A 28 -10.79 3.31 0.31
CA MET A 28 -11.42 1.99 0.15
C MET A 28 -11.64 1.30 1.50
N GLN A 29 -10.70 1.44 2.43
CA GLN A 29 -10.86 0.93 3.80
C GLN A 29 -12.00 1.64 4.54
N GLN A 30 -12.14 2.96 4.38
CA GLN A 30 -13.27 3.73 4.95
C GLN A 30 -14.63 3.27 4.42
N LEU A 31 -14.70 2.83 3.16
CA LEU A 31 -15.90 2.24 2.55
C LEU A 31 -16.14 0.76 2.98
N GLY A 32 -15.31 0.20 3.87
CA GLY A 32 -15.43 -1.17 4.36
C GLY A 32 -14.82 -2.24 3.45
N HIS A 33 -14.00 -1.85 2.48
CA HIS A 33 -13.23 -2.81 1.68
C HIS A 33 -11.96 -3.26 2.44
N LYS A 34 -11.59 -4.53 2.26
CA LYS A 34 -10.31 -5.07 2.73
C LYS A 34 -9.31 -4.95 1.59
N VAL A 35 -8.28 -4.12 1.77
CA VAL A 35 -7.23 -3.87 0.79
C VAL A 35 -5.93 -4.48 1.30
N HIS A 36 -5.23 -5.19 0.42
CA HIS A 36 -3.87 -5.69 0.66
C HIS A 36 -2.95 -5.16 -0.43
N LEU A 37 -1.73 -4.77 -0.08
CA LEU A 37 -0.72 -4.28 -1.01
C LEU A 37 0.48 -5.24 -1.05
N ILE A 38 0.92 -5.59 -2.25
CA ILE A 38 2.24 -6.18 -2.49
C ILE A 38 3.11 -5.10 -3.13
N ALA A 39 4.22 -4.77 -2.48
CA ALA A 39 5.19 -3.79 -2.93
C ALA A 39 6.61 -4.29 -2.63
N PRO A 40 7.68 -3.73 -3.19
CA PRO A 40 9.02 -4.22 -2.93
C PRO A 40 9.48 -3.95 -1.49
N ASP A 41 10.20 -4.90 -0.93
CA ASP A 41 11.10 -4.70 0.20
C ASP A 41 12.33 -3.90 -0.26
N TYR A 42 12.47 -2.71 0.30
CA TYR A 42 13.61 -1.84 0.03
C TYR A 42 14.75 -2.02 1.04
N GLY A 43 14.67 -3.01 1.93
CA GLY A 43 15.69 -3.31 2.94
C GLY A 43 15.82 -2.22 4.00
N VAL A 44 14.79 -1.39 4.18
CA VAL A 44 14.75 -0.34 5.21
C VAL A 44 13.64 -0.64 6.22
N PRO A 45 13.80 -0.19 7.48
CA PRO A 45 12.71 -0.24 8.44
C PRO A 45 11.49 0.48 7.87
N SER A 46 10.41 -0.26 7.65
CA SER A 46 9.12 0.30 7.29
C SER A 46 8.18 0.19 8.49
N SER A 47 7.18 1.06 8.55
CA SER A 47 6.09 0.93 9.52
C SER A 47 5.50 -0.48 9.41
N ASP A 48 5.22 -1.11 10.55
CA ASP A 48 4.54 -2.42 10.60
C ASP A 48 3.07 -2.28 10.15
N GLU A 49 2.88 -2.13 8.85
CA GLU A 49 1.60 -2.06 8.19
C GLU A 49 1.17 -3.48 7.81
N ALA A 50 0.35 -4.10 8.67
CA ALA A 50 -0.11 -5.49 8.50
C ALA A 50 -0.84 -5.77 7.17
N TRP A 51 -1.24 -4.74 6.43
CA TRP A 51 -1.91 -4.83 5.14
C TRP A 51 -0.94 -4.77 3.94
N ILE A 52 0.37 -4.78 4.19
CA ILE A 52 1.42 -4.72 3.16
C ILE A 52 2.31 -5.95 3.24
N THR A 53 2.56 -6.59 2.09
CA THR A 53 3.66 -7.53 1.88
C THR A 53 4.79 -6.81 1.15
N ARG A 54 5.99 -6.90 1.70
CA ARG A 54 7.24 -6.33 1.19
C ARG A 54 8.06 -7.43 0.50
#